data_AF-A0A960E723-F1
#
_entry.id   AF-A0A960E723-F1
#
_cell.length_a   1.000
_cell.length_b   1.000
_cell.length_c   1.000
_cell.angle_alpha   90.00
_cell.angle_beta   90.00
_cell.angle_gamma   90.00
#
_symmetry.space_group_name_H-M   'P 1'
#
loop_
_entity.id
_entity.type
_entity.pdbx_description
1 polymer ?
#
loop_
_entity_poly.entity_id
_entity_poly.type
_entity_poly.pdbx_seq_one_letter_code
_entity_poly.pdbx_strand_id
1 'polypeptide(L)'
;GRSPDGWGHPFRGGAAYLAIRCGVPVVPVHLAGTGRILPKGKSKPTPGRTVVTFGAPMSPAEGERSQGFNERIEAAVAALADEATSDWYSARVRAAAGETPSLAGPQTGAWRRTWALTAARQRKTRTKRWPDL
;
A
#
# COMPACT_ATOMS: atom_id res chain seq x y z
N GLY A 1 -5.71 -0.97 -12.21
CA GLY A 1 -5.88 0.37 -12.79
C GLY A 1 -5.63 1.43 -11.73
N ARG A 2 -5.49 2.71 -12.09
CA ARG A 2 -5.24 3.80 -11.11
C ARG A 2 -6.47 4.04 -10.24
N SER A 3 -6.25 4.14 -8.92
CA SER A 3 -7.28 4.48 -7.94
C SER A 3 -7.83 5.90 -8.17
N PRO A 4 -9.15 6.06 -8.37
CA PRO A 4 -9.78 7.37 -8.53
C PRO A 4 -9.98 8.09 -7.20
N ASP A 5 -10.24 7.35 -6.12
CA ASP A 5 -10.54 7.86 -4.78
C ASP A 5 -9.34 7.84 -3.84
N GLY A 6 -8.23 7.21 -4.22
CA GLY A 6 -7.01 7.06 -3.41
C GLY A 6 -6.94 5.76 -2.62
N TRP A 7 -7.99 4.92 -2.67
CA TRP A 7 -7.97 3.57 -2.10
C TRP A 7 -7.53 2.54 -3.14
N GLY A 8 -6.88 1.48 -2.69
CA GLY A 8 -6.51 0.34 -3.53
C GLY A 8 -7.72 -0.34 -4.17
N HIS A 9 -7.46 -1.01 -5.29
CA HIS A 9 -8.42 -1.93 -5.91
C HIS A 9 -7.87 -3.35 -5.81
N PRO A 10 -8.75 -4.37 -5.91
CA PRO A 10 -8.31 -5.77 -5.96
C PRO A 10 -7.22 -5.98 -7.01
N PHE A 11 -6.22 -6.77 -6.64
CA PHE A 11 -5.10 -7.04 -7.51
C PHE A 11 -5.55 -7.96 -8.66
N ARG A 12 -5.05 -7.69 -9.87
CA ARG A 12 -5.22 -8.60 -11.00
C ARG A 12 -4.13 -9.66 -10.93
N GLY A 13 -4.49 -10.93 -11.05
CA GLY A 13 -3.56 -12.07 -10.94
C GLY A 13 -2.48 -12.20 -12.02
N GLY A 14 -2.37 -11.25 -12.95
CA GLY A 14 -1.41 -11.32 -14.06
C GLY A 14 0.05 -11.33 -13.63
N ALA A 15 0.41 -10.56 -12.60
CA ALA A 15 1.78 -10.55 -12.07
C ALA A 15 2.17 -11.91 -11.48
N ALA A 16 1.28 -12.49 -10.66
CA ALA A 16 1.48 -13.82 -10.09
C ALA A 16 1.54 -14.91 -11.17
N TYR A 17 0.65 -14.83 -12.17
CA TYR A 17 0.65 -15.76 -13.30
C TYR A 17 1.97 -15.73 -14.07
N LEU A 18 2.47 -14.55 -14.43
CA LEU A 18 3.72 -14.40 -15.17
C LEU A 18 4.93 -14.87 -14.35
N ALA A 19 4.96 -14.55 -13.06
CA ALA A 19 6.03 -14.99 -12.17
C ALA A 19 6.15 -16.51 -12.09
N ILE A 20 5.02 -17.22 -11.94
CA ILE A 20 4.97 -18.69 -11.94
C ILE A 20 5.40 -19.24 -13.30
N ARG A 21 4.87 -18.69 -14.40
CA ARG A 21 5.15 -19.19 -15.75
C ARG A 21 6.58 -18.96 -16.22
N CYS A 22 7.21 -17.89 -15.75
CA CYS A 22 8.57 -17.52 -16.14
C CYS A 22 9.63 -17.89 -15.10
N GLY A 23 9.23 -18.37 -13.91
CA GLY A 23 10.17 -18.70 -12.83
C GLY A 23 10.93 -17.48 -12.29
N VAL A 24 10.29 -16.30 -12.27
CA VAL A 24 10.92 -15.04 -11.87
C VAL A 24 10.28 -14.47 -10.59
N PRO A 25 11.06 -13.80 -9.73
CA PRO A 25 10.53 -13.19 -8.52
C PRO A 25 9.71 -11.92 -8.84
N VAL A 26 8.74 -11.62 -7.96
CA VAL A 26 7.99 -10.37 -7.94
C VAL A 26 8.49 -9.50 -6.80
N VAL A 27 8.74 -8.21 -7.08
CA VAL A 27 9.05 -7.23 -6.03
C VAL A 27 7.79 -6.43 -5.70
N PRO A 28 7.23 -6.54 -4.48
CA PRO A 28 6.08 -5.73 -4.06
C PRO A 28 6.48 -4.26 -3.95
N VAL A 29 5.63 -3.35 -4.46
CA VAL A 29 5.89 -1.90 -4.40
C VAL A 29 4.61 -1.17 -3.99
N HIS A 30 4.74 -0.29 -2.99
CA HIS A 30 3.69 0.63 -2.58
C HIS A 30 4.04 2.07 -2.98
N LEU A 31 3.05 2.81 -3.49
CA LEU A 31 3.18 4.23 -3.86
C LEU A 31 2.16 5.08 -3.09
N ALA A 32 2.65 6.08 -2.35
CA ALA A 32 1.82 7.04 -1.64
C ALA A 32 2.05 8.47 -2.15
N GLY A 33 0.97 9.24 -2.33
CA GLY A 33 1.03 10.67 -2.67
C GLY A 33 0.95 11.01 -4.16
N THR A 34 1.15 10.04 -5.06
CA THR A 34 1.13 10.23 -6.52
C THR A 34 -0.21 10.76 -7.04
N GLY A 35 -1.32 10.35 -6.42
CA GLY A 35 -2.67 10.83 -6.78
C GLY A 35 -2.89 12.33 -6.57
N ARG A 36 -2.08 13.00 -5.73
CA ARG A 36 -2.12 14.46 -5.54
C ARG A 36 -1.29 15.19 -6.59
N ILE A 37 -0.18 14.58 -7.01
CA ILE A 37 0.72 15.14 -8.02
C ILE A 37 -0.01 15.18 -9.37
N LEU A 38 -0.55 14.05 -9.81
CA LEU A 38 -1.28 13.96 -11.08
C LEU A 38 -2.57 13.17 -10.87
N PRO A 39 -3.69 13.80 -10.46
CA PRO A 39 -4.97 13.11 -10.32
C PRO A 39 -5.45 12.49 -11.62
N LYS A 40 -6.28 11.43 -11.54
CA LYS A 40 -6.92 10.85 -12.73
C LYS A 40 -7.76 11.93 -13.44
N GLY A 41 -7.61 12.07 -14.75
CA GLY A 41 -8.31 13.07 -15.56
C GLY A 41 -7.63 14.45 -15.63
N LYS A 42 -6.52 14.67 -14.90
CA LYS A 42 -5.70 15.88 -15.05
C LYS A 42 -4.57 15.64 -16.07
N SER A 43 -4.25 16.66 -16.86
CA SER A 43 -3.19 16.61 -17.88
C SER A 43 -1.85 17.18 -17.42
N LYS A 44 -1.83 18.02 -16.38
CA LYS A 44 -0.61 18.65 -15.85
C LYS A 44 -0.36 18.23 -14.40
N PRO A 45 0.88 17.83 -14.04
CA PRO A 45 1.23 17.50 -12.67
C PRO A 45 1.40 18.78 -11.82
N THR A 46 1.21 18.62 -10.51
CA THR A 46 1.52 19.64 -9.49
C THR A 46 2.67 19.15 -8.61
N PRO A 47 3.65 20.00 -8.25
CA PRO A 47 4.74 19.59 -7.36
C PRO A 47 4.20 19.06 -6.02
N GLY A 48 4.75 17.95 -5.56
CA GLY A 48 4.32 17.32 -4.33
C GLY A 48 5.25 16.18 -3.91
N ARG A 49 5.13 15.76 -2.65
CA ARG A 49 5.91 14.65 -2.10
C ARG A 49 5.24 13.31 -2.42
N THR A 50 6.03 12.35 -2.87
CA THR A 50 5.65 10.94 -3.01
C THR A 50 6.57 10.09 -2.16
N VAL A 51 6.04 8.97 -1.66
CA VAL A 51 6.81 7.91 -1.01
C VAL A 51 6.65 6.64 -1.85
N VAL A 52 7.76 5.97 -2.13
CA VAL A 52 7.79 4.66 -2.78
C VAL A 52 8.47 3.70 -1.81
N THR A 53 7.77 2.64 -1.44
CA THR A 53 8.29 1.62 -0.52
C THR A 53 8.42 0.31 -1.28
N PHE A 54 9.61 -0.28 -1.28
CA PHE A 54 9.92 -1.54 -1.94
C PHE A 54 9.97 -2.68 -0.91
N GLY A 55 9.34 -3.79 -1.24
CA GLY A 55 9.40 -5.02 -0.45
C GLY A 55 10.54 -5.92 -0.85
N ALA A 56 10.75 -6.99 -0.09
CA ALA A 56 11.65 -8.06 -0.47
C ALA A 56 11.11 -8.80 -1.71
N PRO A 57 11.98 -9.27 -2.63
CA PRO A 57 11.57 -10.14 -3.72
C PRO A 57 10.84 -11.38 -3.19
N MET A 58 9.74 -11.75 -3.85
CA MET A 58 8.92 -12.91 -3.52
C MET A 58 8.93 -13.87 -4.70
N SER A 59 9.24 -15.13 -4.42
CA SER A 59 9.09 -16.21 -5.40
C SER A 59 7.84 -17.02 -5.10
N PRO A 60 7.19 -17.60 -6.13
CA PRO A 60 6.14 -18.59 -5.92
C PRO A 60 6.70 -19.80 -5.16
N ALA A 61 5.91 -20.39 -4.27
CA ALA A 61 6.22 -21.68 -3.68
C ALA A 61 5.99 -22.82 -4.69
N GLU A 62 6.58 -23.98 -4.43
CA GLU A 62 6.40 -25.16 -5.27
C GLU A 62 4.91 -25.53 -5.35
N GLY A 63 4.39 -25.70 -6.56
CA GLY A 63 2.96 -25.96 -6.80
C GLY A 63 2.00 -24.82 -6.43
N GLU A 64 2.48 -23.61 -6.09
CA GLU A 64 1.61 -22.49 -5.72
C GLU A 64 0.74 -22.04 -6.91
N ARG A 65 -0.58 -21.97 -6.70
CA ARG A 65 -1.51 -21.44 -7.71
C ARG A 65 -1.38 -19.92 -7.80
N SER A 66 -1.59 -19.36 -9.00
CA SER A 66 -1.50 -17.90 -9.22
C SER A 66 -2.37 -17.08 -8.27
N GLN A 67 -3.54 -17.60 -7.86
CA GLN A 67 -4.41 -16.92 -6.89
C GLN A 67 -3.73 -16.78 -5.52
N GLY A 68 -3.18 -17.87 -4.98
CA GLY A 68 -2.50 -17.85 -3.67
C GLY A 68 -1.28 -16.94 -3.69
N PHE A 69 -0.48 -16.99 -4.76
CA PHE A 69 0.66 -16.10 -4.89
C PHE A 69 0.24 -14.62 -5.02
N ASN A 70 -0.86 -14.34 -5.73
CA ASN A 70 -1.42 -13.00 -5.83
C ASN A 70 -1.92 -12.46 -4.48
N GLU A 71 -2.54 -13.30 -3.66
CA GLU A 71 -2.97 -12.95 -2.29
C GLU A 71 -1.76 -12.60 -1.41
N ARG A 72 -0.66 -13.35 -1.50
CA ARG A 72 0.58 -13.03 -0.77
C ARG A 72 1.20 -11.71 -1.27
N ILE A 73 1.19 -11.46 -2.57
CA ILE A 73 1.67 -10.18 -3.14
C ILE A 73 0.83 -9.01 -2.61
N GLU A 74 -0.50 -9.13 -2.61
CA GLU A 74 -1.40 -8.08 -2.12
C GLU A 74 -1.18 -7.82 -0.62
N ALA A 75 -1.04 -8.87 0.19
CA ALA A 75 -0.70 -8.77 1.60
C ALA A 75 0.65 -8.08 1.84
N ALA A 76 1.66 -8.39 1.02
CA ALA A 76 2.96 -7.74 1.09
C ALA A 76 2.86 -6.24 0.77
N VAL A 77 2.13 -5.84 -0.27
CA VAL A 77 1.91 -4.43 -0.59
C VAL A 77 1.12 -3.71 0.50
N ALA A 78 0.15 -4.37 1.12
CA ALA A 78 -0.60 -3.82 2.25
C ALA A 78 0.32 -3.53 3.45
N ALA A 79 1.25 -4.43 3.76
CA ALA A 79 2.23 -4.21 4.84
C ALA A 79 3.16 -3.02 4.53
N LEU A 80 3.59 -2.85 3.27
CA LEU A 80 4.37 -1.69 2.84
C LEU A 80 3.59 -0.37 2.93
N ALA A 81 2.27 -0.42 2.71
CA ALA A 81 1.39 0.74 2.87
C ALA A 81 1.23 1.13 4.35
N ASP A 82 1.09 0.14 5.22
CA ASP A 82 1.02 0.34 6.66
C ASP A 82 2.34 0.94 7.20
N GLU A 83 3.49 0.41 6.77
CA GLU A 83 4.80 0.97 7.10
C GLU A 83 4.94 2.44 6.65
N ALA A 84 4.47 2.77 5.45
CA ALA A 84 4.53 4.13 4.92
C ALA A 84 3.65 5.13 5.68
N THR A 85 2.61 4.66 6.40
CA THR A 85 1.67 5.50 7.15
C THR A 85 1.93 5.51 8.66
N SER A 86 2.54 4.46 9.22
CA SER A 86 2.83 4.30 10.64
C SER A 86 4.33 4.33 10.94
N ASP A 87 4.95 3.15 11.08
CA ASP A 87 6.37 2.87 11.24
C ASP A 87 6.66 1.39 10.92
N TRP A 88 7.94 1.06 10.73
CA TRP A 88 8.36 -0.28 10.31
C TRP A 88 8.00 -1.37 11.32
N TYR A 89 8.15 -1.11 12.62
CA TYR A 89 7.99 -2.12 13.66
C TYR A 89 6.51 -2.46 13.84
N SER A 90 5.67 -1.44 14.00
CA SER A 90 4.22 -1.58 14.11
C SER A 90 3.63 -2.32 12.89
N ALA A 91 4.09 -1.99 11.69
CA ALA A 91 3.64 -2.65 10.47
C ALA A 91 4.05 -4.13 10.42
N ARG A 92 5.27 -4.47 10.88
CA ARG A 92 5.73 -5.86 10.92
C ARG A 92 5.00 -6.70 11.96
N VAL A 93 4.71 -6.14 13.13
CA VAL A 93 3.94 -6.81 14.17
C VAL A 93 2.53 -7.13 13.67
N ARG A 94 1.83 -6.14 13.07
CA ARG A 94 0.50 -6.36 12.49
C ARG A 94 0.51 -7.37 11.35
N ALA A 95 1.52 -7.31 10.47
CA ALA A 95 1.68 -8.28 9.40
C ALA A 95 1.86 -9.71 9.92
N ALA A 96 2.67 -9.90 10.97
CA ALA A 96 2.85 -11.19 11.60
C ALA A 96 1.57 -11.71 12.29
N ALA A 97 0.76 -10.81 12.86
CA ALA A 97 -0.53 -11.12 13.48
C ALA A 97 -1.68 -11.32 12.47
N GLY A 98 -1.47 -11.00 11.18
CA GLY A 98 -2.54 -11.00 10.17
C GLY A 98 -3.52 -9.81 10.30
N GLU A 99 -3.13 -8.75 11.01
CA GLU A 99 -3.94 -7.57 11.31
C GLU A 99 -3.60 -6.37 10.41
N THR A 100 -2.88 -6.60 9.30
CA THR A 100 -2.52 -5.54 8.36
C THR A 100 -3.79 -4.87 7.80
N PRO A 101 -3.89 -3.53 7.87
CA PRO A 101 -5.01 -2.82 7.26
C PRO A 101 -5.12 -3.08 5.75
N SER A 102 -6.34 -3.28 5.26
CA SER A 102 -6.58 -3.49 3.83
C SER A 102 -6.29 -2.23 3.00
N LEU A 103 -5.75 -2.41 1.80
CA LEU A 103 -5.57 -1.35 0.81
C LEU A 103 -6.89 -0.80 0.26
N ALA A 104 -7.97 -1.59 0.26
CA ALA A 104 -9.22 -1.28 -0.45
C ALA A 104 -10.09 -0.19 0.21
N GLY A 105 -9.70 0.25 1.41
CA GLY A 105 -10.44 1.21 2.20
C GLY A 105 -11.71 0.63 2.83
N PRO A 106 -12.40 1.41 3.67
CA PRO A 106 -13.61 0.96 4.34
C PRO A 106 -14.73 0.68 3.33
N GLN A 107 -15.51 -0.38 3.57
CA GLN A 107 -16.71 -0.74 2.80
C GLN A 107 -17.89 0.18 3.17
N THR A 108 -17.74 1.47 2.92
CA THR A 108 -18.72 2.52 3.26
C THR A 108 -19.06 3.37 2.04
N GLY A 109 -20.11 4.19 2.16
CA GLY A 109 -20.50 5.13 1.11
C GLY A 109 -19.34 6.03 0.66
N ALA A 110 -19.38 6.47 -0.60
CA ALA A 110 -18.27 7.17 -1.26
C ALA A 110 -17.74 8.38 -0.46
N TRP A 111 -18.63 9.18 0.15
CA TRP A 111 -18.23 10.33 0.96
C TRP A 111 -17.44 9.95 2.23
N ARG A 112 -17.80 8.83 2.88
CA ARG A 112 -17.09 8.31 4.06
C ARG A 112 -15.71 7.77 3.70
N ARG A 113 -15.57 7.13 2.53
CA ARG A 113 -14.27 6.69 2.00
C ARG A 113 -13.32 7.86 1.76
N THR A 114 -13.82 8.96 1.19
CA THR A 114 -13.02 10.17 0.98
C THR A 114 -12.59 10.81 2.30
N TRP A 115 -13.48 10.84 3.31
CA TRP A 115 -13.17 11.36 4.64
C TRP A 115 -12.17 10.49 5.41
N ALA A 116 -12.23 9.15 5.27
CA ALA A 116 -11.28 8.26 5.93
C ALA A 116 -9.83 8.51 5.47
N LEU A 117 -9.62 8.86 4.18
CA LEU A 117 -8.29 9.23 3.65
C LEU A 117 -7.78 10.57 4.17
N THR A 118 -8.66 11.50 4.53
CA THR A 118 -8.28 12.80 5.08
C THR A 118 -8.13 12.76 6.61
N ALA A 119 -8.92 11.94 7.31
CA ALA A 119 -8.89 11.78 8.76
C ALA A 119 -7.62 11.05 9.25
N ALA A 120 -7.19 9.99 8.56
CA ALA A 120 -5.92 9.30 8.84
C ALA A 120 -4.68 10.20 8.66
N ARG A 121 -4.88 11.40 8.08
CA ARG A 121 -3.84 12.39 7.81
C ARG A 121 -3.69 13.43 8.92
N GLN A 122 -4.41 13.31 10.04
CA GLN A 122 -4.22 14.19 11.19
C GLN A 122 -2.75 14.17 11.63
N ARG A 123 -2.15 15.37 11.62
CA ARG A 123 -0.74 15.66 11.90
C ARG A 123 -0.27 14.88 13.13
N LYS A 124 0.78 14.05 12.96
CA LYS A 124 1.77 13.87 14.04
C LYS A 124 2.37 15.25 14.30
N THR A 125 1.75 16.03 15.19
CA THR A 125 2.45 17.14 15.85
C THR A 125 3.60 16.49 16.59
N ARG A 126 4.82 16.61 16.07
CA ARG A 126 6.03 16.39 16.87
C ARG A 126 5.94 17.39 18.01
N THR A 127 5.44 16.97 19.16
CA THR A 127 5.77 17.63 20.42
C THR A 127 7.28 17.45 20.56
N LYS A 128 8.05 18.49 20.21
CA LYS A 128 9.45 18.59 20.61
C LYS A 128 9.43 18.57 22.14
N ARG A 129 9.71 17.41 22.73
CA ARG A 129 10.14 17.34 24.12
C ARG A 129 11.60 17.77 24.10
N TRP A 130 11.84 19.05 24.40
CA TRP A 130 13.16 19.47 24.85
C TRP A 130 13.42 18.80 26.21
N PRO A 131 14.66 18.41 26.52
CA PRO A 131 14.99 17.95 27.86
C PRO A 131 14.84 19.12 28.84
N ASP A 132 14.22 18.88 30.00
CA ASP A 132 14.31 19.80 31.12
C ASP A 132 15.76 19.78 31.62
N LEU A 133 16.39 20.96 31.65
CA LEU A 133 17.75 21.19 32.15
C LEU A 133 17.78 21.13 33.68
#